data_AF-A0A939Y622-F1
#
_entry.id   AF-A0A939Y622-F1
#
_cell.length_a   1.000
_cell.length_b   1.000
_cell.length_c   1.000
_cell.angle_alpha   90.00
_cell.angle_beta   90.00
_cell.angle_gamma   90.00
#
_symmetry.space_group_name_H-M   'P 1'
#
loop_
_entity.id
_entity.type
_entity.pdbx_description
1 polymer ?
#
loop_
_entity_poly.entity_id
_entity_poly.type
_entity_poly.pdbx_seq_one_letter_code
_entity_poly.pdbx_strand_id
1 'polypeptide(L)'
;MKLFDIINDGEKYTSSRLLMMAAWVSSPIFYYLNIFFSKKSFLGIQGSFVVPTVFILLVLLSFHELKHKINKWGFFVYFLFLIAYIATYVFYPLNSQYLDKEFSQFFFRVLPFIFVGLLLDINKFQNSFTILSILSIGIHALYQFWYAKQIVARTGLMEDMVGAYMILPHVLYLIWSAIRSRKLLIIVISVLSTFFLLSLGNRGCIVCLAVFFILFLIASDSYKGMKFTKFLVLILGLIIVVKSQQISLFLSDYLKELGMSNRVLEMMLSDEFLVSHGRDSIRQSLVDAILNGPFLGYGLCGDRVVSGAIYAHNFFLEVFADFGILIGSILIIGFIFICIYAFHICRTSEEKYFLIILIATFMGLMFSGSFLEDSQWAFLLGFSMRMIKQNKSKRIIPLHPINYSTN
;
A
#
# COMPACT_ATOMS: atom_id res chain seq x y z
N MET A 1 10.25 31.89 -6.48
CA MET A 1 10.09 31.33 -5.11
C MET A 1 10.52 29.87 -5.18
N LYS A 2 11.69 29.53 -4.63
CA LYS A 2 12.49 28.40 -5.09
C LYS A 2 11.88 27.08 -4.60
N LEU A 3 11.80 26.08 -5.48
CA LEU A 3 11.49 24.69 -5.13
C LEU A 3 12.40 24.17 -3.98
N PHE A 4 13.58 24.78 -3.85
CA PHE A 4 14.56 24.57 -2.79
C PHE A 4 14.15 25.04 -1.39
N ASP A 5 13.24 26.01 -1.26
CA ASP A 5 12.79 26.46 0.08
C ASP A 5 11.86 25.43 0.76
N ILE A 6 11.42 24.41 0.01
CA ILE A 6 10.68 23.24 0.53
C ILE A 6 11.63 22.18 1.10
N ILE A 7 12.94 22.28 0.82
CA ILE A 7 13.93 21.21 1.09
C ILE A 7 14.52 21.31 2.51
N ASN A 8 14.30 22.41 3.22
CA ASN A 8 14.97 22.63 4.50
C ASN A 8 14.12 22.14 5.69
N ASP A 9 14.12 20.83 5.94
CA ASP A 9 13.53 20.24 7.15
C ASP A 9 14.39 20.51 8.42
N GLY A 10 15.46 21.31 8.34
CA GLY A 10 16.17 21.94 9.48
C GLY A 10 16.89 21.01 10.47
N GLU A 11 16.68 19.69 10.39
CA GLU A 11 17.25 18.69 11.30
C GLU A 11 18.30 17.83 10.58
N LYS A 12 19.36 17.47 11.31
CA LYS A 12 20.44 16.56 10.86
C LYS A 12 19.85 15.25 10.31
N TYR A 13 20.30 14.78 9.14
CA TYR A 13 19.83 13.52 8.56
C TYR A 13 20.26 12.35 9.45
N THR A 14 19.29 11.77 10.17
CA THR A 14 19.50 10.56 10.96
C THR A 14 19.32 9.32 10.08
N SER A 15 19.92 8.21 10.49
CA SER A 15 19.77 6.93 9.78
C SER A 15 18.30 6.49 9.69
N SER A 16 17.53 6.74 10.75
CA SER A 16 16.08 6.48 10.77
C SER A 16 15.29 7.33 9.77
N ARG A 17 15.69 8.58 9.51
CA ARG A 17 15.05 9.40 8.46
C ARG A 17 15.24 8.77 7.09
N LEU A 18 16.46 8.35 6.77
CA LEU A 18 16.78 7.70 5.50
C LEU A 18 15.99 6.39 5.32
N LEU A 19 15.85 5.60 6.39
CA LEU A 19 15.01 4.40 6.36
C LEU A 19 13.54 4.72 6.03
N MET A 20 12.94 5.74 6.67
CA MET A 20 11.55 6.13 6.38
C MET A 20 11.37 6.63 4.95
N MET A 21 12.32 7.44 4.46
CA MET A 21 12.30 7.96 3.10
C MET A 21 12.45 6.83 2.07
N ALA A 22 13.38 5.90 2.31
CA ALA A 22 13.60 4.73 1.48
C ALA A 22 12.38 3.80 1.46
N ALA A 23 11.74 3.60 2.62
CA ALA A 23 10.51 2.80 2.72
C ALA A 23 9.35 3.46 1.97
N TRP A 24 9.21 4.78 2.00
CA TRP A 24 8.15 5.47 1.26
C TRP A 24 8.29 5.29 -0.26
N VAL A 25 9.52 5.33 -0.79
CA VAL A 25 9.77 5.22 -2.24
C VAL A 25 10.10 3.81 -2.72
N SER A 26 10.04 2.81 -1.84
CA SER A 26 10.52 1.46 -2.18
C SER A 26 9.73 0.82 -3.31
N SER A 27 8.43 1.06 -3.37
CA SER A 27 7.57 0.45 -4.39
C SER A 27 7.87 0.97 -5.80
N PRO A 28 7.91 2.29 -6.07
CA PRO A 28 8.22 2.79 -7.41
C PRO A 28 9.72 2.90 -7.71
N ILE A 29 10.52 3.53 -6.84
CA ILE A 29 11.92 3.85 -7.18
C ILE A 29 12.79 2.60 -7.14
N PHE A 30 12.68 1.78 -6.09
CA PHE A 30 13.51 0.57 -6.01
C PHE A 30 13.09 -0.50 -7.00
N TYR A 31 11.81 -0.57 -7.40
CA TYR A 31 11.38 -1.43 -8.50
C TYR A 31 12.11 -1.10 -9.81
N TYR A 32 12.17 0.18 -10.18
CA TYR A 32 12.88 0.59 -11.39
C TYR A 32 14.39 0.47 -11.31
N LEU A 33 14.97 0.74 -10.14
CA LEU A 33 16.39 0.47 -9.93
C LEU A 33 16.68 -1.02 -10.08
N ASN A 34 15.83 -1.90 -9.57
CA ASN A 34 15.98 -3.34 -9.73
C ASN A 34 15.89 -3.77 -11.21
N ILE A 35 14.96 -3.21 -11.99
CA ILE A 35 14.90 -3.44 -13.45
C ILE A 35 16.17 -2.94 -14.16
N PHE A 36 16.68 -1.78 -13.76
CA PHE A 36 17.89 -1.22 -14.35
C PHE A 36 19.12 -2.08 -14.04
N PHE A 37 19.29 -2.52 -12.79
CA PHE A 37 20.39 -3.38 -12.35
C PHE A 37 20.23 -4.86 -12.74
N SER A 38 19.03 -5.34 -13.08
CA SER A 38 18.86 -6.70 -13.60
C SER A 38 19.25 -6.81 -15.07
N LYS A 39 19.12 -5.72 -15.85
CA LYS A 39 19.52 -5.67 -17.28
C LYS A 39 21.04 -5.62 -17.50
N LYS A 40 21.82 -5.20 -16.51
CA LYS A 40 23.28 -5.24 -16.52
C LYS A 40 23.73 -5.88 -15.22
N SER A 41 24.38 -7.04 -15.26
CA SER A 41 25.00 -7.65 -14.08
C SER A 41 26.06 -6.70 -13.52
N PHE A 42 25.66 -5.78 -12.65
CA PHE A 42 26.59 -4.87 -12.00
C PHE A 42 27.33 -5.69 -10.94
N LEU A 43 28.63 -5.93 -11.15
CA LEU A 43 29.51 -6.68 -10.25
C LEU A 43 29.13 -8.17 -10.03
N GLY A 44 28.35 -8.79 -10.92
CA GLY A 44 27.93 -10.19 -10.78
C GLY A 44 26.81 -10.43 -9.76
N ILE A 45 26.29 -9.37 -9.12
CA ILE A 45 25.16 -9.45 -8.20
C ILE A 45 23.87 -9.21 -9.01
N GLN A 46 22.91 -10.13 -8.93
CA GLN A 46 21.59 -9.92 -9.52
C GLN A 46 20.93 -8.71 -8.85
N GLY A 47 20.35 -7.79 -9.64
CA GLY A 47 19.68 -6.58 -9.14
C GLY A 47 18.63 -6.84 -8.05
N SER A 48 18.08 -8.06 -8.01
CA SER A 48 17.13 -8.56 -7.01
C SER A 48 17.65 -8.49 -5.57
N PHE A 49 18.97 -8.51 -5.35
CA PHE A 49 19.58 -8.47 -4.02
C PHE A 49 19.94 -7.06 -3.55
N VAL A 50 20.11 -6.09 -4.45
CA VAL A 50 20.58 -4.73 -4.12
C VAL A 50 19.59 -4.02 -3.20
N VAL A 51 18.31 -4.04 -3.56
CA VAL A 51 17.24 -3.36 -2.82
C VAL A 51 17.04 -3.93 -1.40
N PRO A 52 16.87 -5.26 -1.20
CA PRO A 52 16.83 -5.83 0.14
C PRO A 52 18.07 -5.50 0.96
N THR A 53 19.27 -5.54 0.35
CA THR A 53 20.53 -5.26 1.05
C THR A 53 20.57 -3.81 1.55
N VAL A 54 20.24 -2.84 0.71
CA VAL A 54 20.16 -1.43 1.10
C VAL A 54 19.15 -1.24 2.23
N PHE A 55 17.98 -1.88 2.12
CA PHE A 55 16.94 -1.77 3.14
C PHE A 55 17.39 -2.38 4.48
N ILE A 56 17.98 -3.57 4.47
CA ILE A 56 18.54 -4.23 5.66
C ILE A 56 19.64 -3.37 6.28
N LEU A 57 20.56 -2.82 5.48
CA LEU A 57 21.62 -1.92 5.98
C LEU A 57 21.02 -0.68 6.64
N LEU A 58 19.99 -0.06 6.04
CA LEU A 58 19.31 1.09 6.65
C LEU A 58 18.62 0.72 7.96
N VAL A 59 18.01 -0.46 8.06
CA VAL A 59 17.44 -0.97 9.32
C VAL A 59 18.51 -1.15 10.39
N LEU A 60 19.64 -1.77 10.04
CA LEU A 60 20.77 -2.01 10.96
C LEU A 60 21.39 -0.70 11.45
N LEU A 61 21.65 0.25 10.55
CA LEU A 61 22.18 1.57 10.90
C LEU A 61 21.20 2.34 11.80
N SER A 62 19.90 2.19 11.53
CA SER A 62 18.87 2.83 12.34
C SER A 62 18.67 2.17 13.70
N PHE A 63 19.10 0.93 13.90
CA PHE A 63 18.75 0.13 15.09
C PHE A 63 19.00 0.85 16.43
N HIS A 64 20.11 1.57 16.56
CA HIS A 64 20.42 2.32 17.78
C HIS A 64 19.35 3.38 18.11
N GLU A 65 18.86 4.11 17.10
CA GLU A 65 17.83 5.14 17.24
C GLU A 65 16.44 4.53 17.45
N LEU A 66 16.24 3.30 16.98
CA LEU A 66 14.93 2.65 16.89
C LEU A 66 14.62 1.73 18.08
N LYS A 67 15.62 1.15 18.75
CA LYS A 67 15.44 0.10 19.77
C LYS A 67 14.46 0.46 20.89
N HIS A 68 14.41 1.74 21.30
CA HIS A 68 13.50 2.21 22.35
C HIS A 68 12.07 2.46 21.87
N LYS A 69 11.88 2.65 20.55
CA LYS A 69 10.57 2.90 19.93
C LYS A 69 9.87 1.61 19.53
N ILE A 70 10.61 0.53 19.31
CA ILE A 70 10.04 -0.78 18.97
C ILE A 70 9.14 -1.29 20.11
N ASN A 71 8.11 -2.05 19.72
CA ASN A 71 7.11 -2.62 20.61
C ASN A 71 7.24 -4.15 20.56
N LYS A 72 7.11 -4.84 21.71
CA LYS A 72 7.11 -6.31 21.78
C LYS A 72 6.11 -6.95 20.83
N TRP A 73 5.00 -6.26 20.57
CA TRP A 73 3.97 -6.72 19.64
C TRP A 73 4.44 -6.80 18.18
N GLY A 74 5.38 -5.94 17.74
CA GLY A 74 5.93 -6.03 16.38
C GLY A 74 6.75 -7.32 16.21
N PHE A 75 7.57 -7.66 17.21
CA PHE A 75 8.28 -8.94 17.24
C PHE A 75 7.34 -10.12 17.35
N PHE A 76 6.28 -10.02 18.15
CA PHE A 76 5.26 -11.07 18.25
C PHE A 76 4.67 -11.43 16.89
N VAL A 77 4.28 -10.43 16.08
CA VAL A 77 3.75 -10.68 14.71
C VAL A 77 4.82 -11.33 13.83
N TYR A 78 6.07 -10.86 13.89
CA TYR A 78 7.17 -11.45 13.13
C TYR A 78 7.40 -12.93 13.49
N PHE A 79 7.46 -13.24 14.79
CA PHE A 79 7.62 -14.61 15.28
C PHE A 79 6.40 -15.48 14.98
N LEU A 80 5.18 -14.94 15.04
CA LEU A 80 3.97 -15.66 14.66
C LEU A 80 4.04 -16.15 13.21
N PHE A 81 4.46 -15.28 12.29
CA PHE A 81 4.65 -15.66 10.88
C PHE A 81 5.83 -16.61 10.67
N LEU A 82 6.91 -16.48 11.45
CA LEU A 82 8.02 -17.45 11.40
C LEU A 82 7.57 -18.84 11.85
N ILE A 83 6.78 -18.93 12.92
CA ILE A 83 6.20 -20.19 13.39
C ILE A 83 5.25 -20.75 12.32
N ALA A 84 4.39 -19.91 11.73
CA ALA A 84 3.49 -20.33 10.66
C ALA A 84 4.26 -20.85 9.44
N TYR A 85 5.36 -20.21 9.06
CA TYR A 85 6.25 -20.67 7.98
C TYR A 85 6.84 -22.04 8.27
N ILE A 86 7.45 -22.23 9.45
CA ILE A 86 8.05 -23.51 9.85
C ILE A 86 6.97 -24.61 9.94
N ALA A 87 5.82 -24.29 10.57
CA ALA A 87 4.70 -25.22 10.66
C ALA A 87 4.20 -25.63 9.27
N THR A 88 4.08 -24.67 8.34
CA THR A 88 3.64 -24.96 6.98
C THR A 88 4.64 -25.85 6.26
N TYR A 89 5.94 -25.57 6.38
CA TYR A 89 6.99 -26.37 5.74
C TYR A 89 6.95 -27.84 6.21
N VAL A 90 6.63 -28.07 7.49
CA VAL A 90 6.55 -29.41 8.09
C VAL A 90 5.24 -30.12 7.75
N PHE A 91 4.10 -29.46 7.90
CA PHE A 91 2.78 -30.10 7.78
C PHE A 91 2.20 -30.08 6.37
N TYR A 92 2.66 -29.16 5.51
CA TYR A 92 2.20 -29.01 4.12
C TYR A 92 3.38 -29.01 3.13
N PRO A 93 4.02 -30.17 2.87
CA PRO A 93 5.21 -30.25 2.02
C PRO A 93 5.00 -29.73 0.58
N LEU A 94 3.77 -29.79 0.06
CA LEU A 94 3.42 -29.26 -1.27
C LEU A 94 3.59 -27.74 -1.37
N ASN A 95 3.54 -27.03 -0.23
CA ASN A 95 3.70 -25.59 -0.18
C ASN A 95 5.17 -25.18 -0.28
N SER A 96 6.13 -26.09 -0.05
CA SER A 96 7.57 -25.80 0.02
C SER A 96 8.10 -24.99 -1.18
N GLN A 97 7.70 -25.36 -2.40
CA GLN A 97 8.10 -24.65 -3.62
C GLN A 97 7.68 -23.16 -3.63
N TYR A 98 6.54 -22.84 -3.03
CA TYR A 98 6.04 -21.47 -2.93
C TYR A 98 6.65 -20.75 -1.73
N LEU A 99 6.77 -21.44 -0.59
CA LEU A 99 7.41 -20.93 0.61
C LEU A 99 8.85 -20.47 0.36
N ASP A 100 9.64 -21.27 -0.37
CA ASP A 100 11.03 -20.95 -0.67
C ASP A 100 11.14 -19.69 -1.54
N LYS A 101 10.20 -19.51 -2.48
CA LYS A 101 10.11 -18.34 -3.34
C LYS A 101 9.72 -17.08 -2.55
N GLU A 102 8.70 -17.19 -1.69
CA GLU A 102 8.15 -16.05 -0.96
C GLU A 102 8.95 -15.67 0.29
N PHE A 103 9.80 -16.55 0.83
CA PHE A 103 10.52 -16.33 2.08
C PHE A 103 11.29 -14.99 2.11
N SER A 104 12.11 -14.75 1.08
CA SER A 104 12.94 -13.54 1.04
C SER A 104 12.09 -12.28 0.91
N GLN A 105 11.05 -12.34 0.08
CA GLN A 105 10.14 -11.23 -0.15
C GLN A 105 9.35 -10.91 1.12
N PHE A 106 8.79 -11.92 1.78
CA PHE A 106 7.95 -11.73 2.94
C PHE A 106 8.74 -11.28 4.18
N PHE A 107 9.80 -12.01 4.55
CA PHE A 107 10.52 -11.77 5.81
C PHE A 107 11.48 -10.58 5.77
N PHE A 108 11.99 -10.21 4.58
CA PHE A 108 12.94 -9.10 4.44
C PHE A 108 12.40 -7.88 3.71
N ARG A 109 11.26 -7.97 2.99
CA ARG A 109 10.65 -6.80 2.32
C ARG A 109 9.29 -6.42 2.88
N VAL A 110 8.44 -7.38 3.25
CA VAL A 110 7.09 -7.08 3.76
C VAL A 110 7.09 -6.85 5.27
N LEU A 111 7.43 -7.86 6.07
CA LEU A 111 7.35 -7.78 7.54
C LEU A 111 8.16 -6.63 8.16
N PRO A 112 9.34 -6.24 7.63
CA PRO A 112 10.07 -5.08 8.15
C PRO A 112 9.29 -3.76 8.12
N PHE A 113 8.27 -3.62 7.27
CA PHE A 113 7.43 -2.42 7.22
C PHE A 113 6.55 -2.24 8.46
N ILE A 114 6.33 -3.30 9.25
CA ILE A 114 5.73 -3.15 10.60
C ILE A 114 6.59 -2.22 11.45
N PHE A 115 7.91 -2.41 11.42
CA PHE A 115 8.82 -1.55 12.16
C PHE A 115 8.87 -0.15 11.55
N VAL A 116 8.88 0.00 10.22
CA VAL A 116 8.79 1.33 9.59
C VAL A 116 7.56 2.10 10.09
N GLY A 117 6.38 1.47 10.08
CA GLY A 117 5.15 2.07 10.60
C GLY A 117 5.21 2.43 12.08
N LEU A 118 5.82 1.57 12.91
CA LEU A 118 5.99 1.83 14.35
C LEU A 118 6.83 3.08 14.64
N LEU A 119 7.71 3.45 13.72
CA LEU A 119 8.73 4.47 13.90
C LEU A 119 8.37 5.80 13.24
N LEU A 120 7.59 5.75 12.17
CA LEU A 120 7.24 6.89 11.36
C LEU A 120 6.47 7.94 12.17
N ASP A 121 7.01 9.16 12.22
CA ASP A 121 6.31 10.35 12.72
C ASP A 121 5.91 11.27 11.58
N ILE A 122 4.69 11.09 11.05
CA ILE A 122 4.27 11.77 9.82
C ILE A 122 4.36 13.29 9.89
N ASN A 123 4.21 13.89 11.08
CA ASN A 123 4.35 15.33 11.29
C ASN A 123 5.74 15.86 10.86
N LYS A 124 6.78 15.03 10.98
CA LYS A 124 8.17 15.39 10.64
C LYS A 124 8.57 15.12 9.20
N PHE A 125 7.78 14.34 8.45
CA PHE A 125 8.14 13.88 7.11
C PHE A 125 7.28 14.50 6.01
N GLN A 126 6.47 15.51 6.34
CA GLN A 126 5.45 16.00 5.42
C GLN A 126 5.99 16.53 4.09
N ASN A 127 7.04 17.36 4.16
CA ASN A 127 7.70 17.94 3.00
C ASN A 127 8.46 16.87 2.22
N SER A 128 9.29 16.10 2.95
CA SER A 128 10.03 14.96 2.41
C SER A 128 9.11 14.00 1.62
N PHE A 129 7.99 13.56 2.18
CA PHE A 129 7.04 12.67 1.50
C PHE A 129 6.35 13.34 0.31
N THR A 130 6.10 14.65 0.37
CA THR A 130 5.55 15.38 -0.79
C THR A 130 6.52 15.33 -1.97
N ILE A 131 7.78 15.69 -1.74
CA ILE A 131 8.82 15.67 -2.78
C ILE A 131 9.03 14.25 -3.30
N LEU A 132 9.18 13.28 -2.41
CA LEU A 132 9.41 11.88 -2.78
C LEU A 132 8.23 11.29 -3.56
N SER A 133 6.99 11.68 -3.24
CA SER A 133 5.81 11.28 -4.01
C SER A 133 5.81 11.88 -5.42
N ILE A 134 6.16 13.16 -5.57
CA ILE A 134 6.30 13.80 -6.89
C ILE A 134 7.37 13.09 -7.72
N LEU A 135 8.54 12.82 -7.11
CA LEU A 135 9.63 12.10 -7.78
C LEU A 135 9.23 10.69 -8.18
N SER A 136 8.56 9.96 -7.29
CA SER A 136 8.09 8.59 -7.56
C SER A 136 7.13 8.53 -8.73
N ILE A 137 6.14 9.42 -8.77
CA ILE A 137 5.18 9.51 -9.87
C ILE A 137 5.87 9.97 -11.15
N GLY A 138 6.77 10.96 -11.07
CA GLY A 138 7.54 11.45 -12.22
C GLY A 138 8.43 10.36 -12.84
N ILE A 139 9.14 9.59 -12.02
CA ILE A 139 9.96 8.45 -12.48
C ILE A 139 9.08 7.39 -13.13
N HIS A 140 7.93 7.06 -12.52
CA HIS A 140 6.98 6.11 -13.10
C HIS A 140 6.43 6.61 -14.45
N ALA A 141 6.04 7.88 -14.54
CA ALA A 141 5.57 8.50 -15.78
C ALA A 141 6.64 8.52 -16.89
N LEU A 142 7.89 8.85 -16.54
CA LEU A 142 9.02 8.78 -17.47
C LEU A 142 9.30 7.35 -17.93
N TYR A 143 9.24 6.38 -17.02
CA TYR A 143 9.37 4.97 -17.36
C TYR A 143 8.26 4.54 -18.30
N GLN A 144 7.00 4.86 -18.00
CA GLN A 144 5.88 4.56 -18.89
C GLN A 144 6.05 5.22 -20.25
N PHE A 145 6.46 6.48 -20.31
CA PHE A 145 6.71 7.16 -21.58
C PHE A 145 7.82 6.48 -22.41
N TRP A 146 8.88 6.01 -21.77
CA TRP A 146 9.98 5.31 -22.44
C TRP A 146 9.62 3.87 -22.84
N TYR A 147 8.90 3.16 -21.96
CA TYR A 147 8.51 1.76 -22.11
C TYR A 147 7.31 1.58 -23.04
N ALA A 148 6.32 2.49 -22.99
CA ALA A 148 5.19 2.56 -23.92
C ALA A 148 5.67 2.58 -25.37
N LYS A 149 6.72 3.35 -25.69
CA LYS A 149 7.28 3.37 -27.05
C LYS A 149 7.75 2.00 -27.55
N GLN A 150 8.15 1.09 -26.66
CA GLN A 150 8.60 -0.25 -27.01
C GLN A 150 7.48 -1.30 -26.97
N ILE A 151 6.54 -1.19 -26.02
CA ILE A 151 5.42 -2.13 -25.83
C ILE A 151 4.23 -1.83 -26.74
N VAL A 152 3.88 -0.56 -26.94
CA VAL A 152 2.82 -0.15 -27.88
C VAL A 152 3.20 -0.58 -29.30
N ALA A 153 4.49 -0.58 -29.63
CA ALA A 153 5.03 -1.10 -30.87
C ALA A 153 4.99 -2.64 -30.99
N ARG A 154 4.78 -3.39 -29.88
CA ARG A 154 4.84 -4.86 -29.84
C ARG A 154 3.55 -5.57 -29.44
N THR A 155 2.70 -4.97 -28.61
CA THR A 155 1.55 -5.63 -27.96
C THR A 155 0.28 -4.78 -27.89
N GLY A 156 0.39 -3.44 -28.07
CA GLY A 156 -0.77 -2.55 -28.09
C GLY A 156 -1.52 -2.37 -26.76
N LEU A 157 -0.96 -2.83 -25.64
CA LEU A 157 -1.54 -2.73 -24.30
C LEU A 157 -0.78 -1.70 -23.45
N MET A 158 -1.52 -0.86 -22.70
CA MET A 158 -1.01 0.07 -21.69
C MET A 158 -1.57 -0.25 -20.29
N GLU A 159 -1.92 -1.51 -20.03
CA GLU A 159 -2.37 -1.92 -18.70
C GLU A 159 -1.15 -2.23 -17.82
N ASP A 160 -0.77 -1.28 -16.96
CA ASP A 160 0.20 -1.51 -15.89
C ASP A 160 -0.50 -1.47 -14.52
N MET A 161 -1.20 -2.56 -14.21
CA MET A 161 -1.91 -2.74 -12.94
C MET A 161 -0.95 -2.65 -11.75
N VAL A 162 0.25 -3.22 -11.86
CA VAL A 162 1.28 -3.23 -10.82
C VAL A 162 1.79 -1.81 -10.57
N GLY A 163 2.13 -1.10 -11.65
CA GLY A 163 2.55 0.30 -11.61
C GLY A 163 1.52 1.22 -10.97
N ALA A 164 0.24 1.03 -11.29
CA ALA A 164 -0.85 1.82 -10.72
C ALA A 164 -0.94 1.67 -9.19
N TYR A 165 -0.85 0.45 -8.65
CA TYR A 165 -0.83 0.25 -7.19
C TYR A 165 0.46 0.73 -6.53
N MET A 166 1.59 0.72 -7.24
CA MET A 166 2.86 1.28 -6.73
C MET A 166 2.78 2.80 -6.54
N ILE A 167 2.13 3.54 -7.46
CA ILE A 167 2.02 5.00 -7.36
C ILE A 167 0.80 5.47 -6.55
N LEU A 168 -0.20 4.61 -6.34
CA LEU A 168 -1.41 4.92 -5.58
C LEU A 168 -1.16 5.62 -4.23
N PRO A 169 -0.30 5.12 -3.31
CA PRO A 169 -0.09 5.78 -2.02
C PRO A 169 0.51 7.19 -2.18
N HIS A 170 1.32 7.40 -3.22
CA HIS A 170 1.90 8.71 -3.55
C HIS A 170 0.85 9.69 -4.07
N VAL A 171 -0.06 9.23 -4.93
CA VAL A 171 -1.15 10.05 -5.46
C VAL A 171 -2.10 10.47 -4.35
N LEU A 172 -2.54 9.52 -3.50
CA LEU A 172 -3.39 9.82 -2.34
C LEU A 172 -2.72 10.81 -1.39
N TYR A 173 -1.42 10.65 -1.16
CA TYR A 173 -0.64 11.59 -0.36
C TYR A 173 -0.58 13.00 -0.98
N LEU A 174 -0.41 13.12 -2.29
CA LEU A 174 -0.41 14.42 -2.97
C LEU A 174 -1.78 15.09 -2.96
N ILE A 175 -2.87 14.34 -3.10
CA ILE A 175 -4.23 14.86 -2.93
C ILE A 175 -4.39 15.45 -1.52
N TRP A 176 -3.99 14.71 -0.49
CA TRP A 176 -4.01 15.21 0.88
C TRP A 176 -3.12 16.45 1.08
N SER A 177 -1.91 16.43 0.54
CA SER A 177 -0.96 17.56 0.62
C SER A 177 -1.50 18.81 -0.09
N ALA A 178 -2.22 18.65 -1.21
CA ALA A 178 -2.89 19.72 -1.93
C ALA A 178 -4.00 20.35 -1.08
N ILE A 179 -4.86 19.53 -0.47
CA ILE A 179 -5.96 19.98 0.40
C ILE A 179 -5.41 20.75 1.62
N ARG A 180 -4.34 20.25 2.24
CA ARG A 180 -3.73 20.86 3.44
C ARG A 180 -2.99 22.16 3.11
N SER A 181 -2.10 22.13 2.12
CA SER A 181 -1.20 23.25 1.84
C SER A 181 -1.85 24.37 1.03
N ARG A 182 -2.92 24.07 0.27
CA ARG A 182 -3.59 24.96 -0.68
C ARG A 182 -2.65 25.64 -1.69
N LYS A 183 -1.43 25.11 -1.88
CA LYS A 183 -0.48 25.64 -2.86
C LYS A 183 -0.92 25.24 -4.26
N LEU A 184 -1.12 26.21 -5.16
CA LEU A 184 -1.58 25.99 -6.53
C LEU A 184 -0.74 24.93 -7.26
N LEU A 185 0.59 24.99 -7.12
CA LEU A 185 1.49 24.00 -7.73
C LEU A 185 1.20 22.56 -7.27
N ILE A 186 0.97 22.35 -5.96
CA ILE A 186 0.69 21.01 -5.41
C ILE A 186 -0.70 20.54 -5.86
N ILE A 187 -1.68 21.44 -5.95
CA ILE A 187 -3.01 21.14 -6.49
C ILE A 187 -2.88 20.67 -7.94
N VAL A 188 -2.22 21.44 -8.81
CA VAL A 188 -2.03 21.08 -10.23
C VAL A 188 -1.32 19.73 -10.35
N ILE A 189 -0.23 19.50 -9.61
CA ILE A 189 0.50 18.22 -9.64
C ILE A 189 -0.39 17.08 -9.15
N SER A 190 -1.19 17.27 -8.10
CA SER A 190 -2.10 16.22 -7.57
C SER A 190 -3.19 15.85 -8.58
N VAL A 191 -3.74 16.82 -9.30
CA VAL A 191 -4.74 16.61 -10.34
C VAL A 191 -4.13 15.84 -11.51
N LEU A 192 -2.98 16.29 -12.02
CA LEU A 192 -2.25 15.59 -13.09
C LEU A 192 -1.88 14.16 -12.69
N SER A 193 -1.42 13.96 -11.45
CA SER A 193 -1.06 12.63 -10.92
C SER A 193 -2.27 11.72 -10.81
N THR A 194 -3.45 12.26 -10.46
CA THR A 194 -4.71 11.51 -10.40
C THR A 194 -5.15 11.09 -11.80
N PHE A 195 -5.11 12.00 -12.78
CA PHE A 195 -5.40 11.66 -14.17
C PHE A 195 -4.44 10.58 -14.70
N PHE A 196 -3.16 10.71 -14.39
CA PHE A 196 -2.16 9.71 -14.77
C PHE A 196 -2.47 8.34 -14.13
N LEU A 197 -2.78 8.29 -12.84
CA LEU A 197 -3.19 7.05 -12.18
C LEU A 197 -4.42 6.40 -12.83
N LEU A 198 -5.45 7.21 -13.14
CA LEU A 198 -6.66 6.74 -13.79
C LEU A 198 -6.41 6.23 -15.21
N SER A 199 -5.46 6.85 -15.92
CA SER A 199 -5.08 6.42 -17.28
C SER A 199 -4.38 5.07 -17.34
N LEU A 200 -3.84 4.56 -16.23
CA LEU A 200 -3.26 3.22 -16.16
C LEU A 200 -4.33 2.10 -16.18
N GLY A 201 -5.62 2.45 -16.27
CA GLY A 201 -6.72 1.49 -16.54
C GLY A 201 -7.12 0.61 -15.36
N ASN A 202 -6.63 0.89 -14.15
CA ASN A 202 -6.84 0.02 -12.99
C ASN A 202 -8.10 0.39 -12.18
N ARG A 203 -9.15 -0.43 -12.30
CA ARG A 203 -10.42 -0.26 -11.57
C ARG A 203 -10.26 -0.29 -10.05
N GLY A 204 -9.34 -1.10 -9.52
CA GLY A 204 -9.14 -1.17 -8.07
C GLY A 204 -8.53 0.12 -7.52
N CYS A 205 -7.71 0.85 -8.29
CA CYS A 205 -7.24 2.19 -7.89
C CYS A 205 -8.39 3.21 -7.78
N ILE A 206 -9.43 3.09 -8.61
CA ILE A 206 -10.63 3.93 -8.51
C ILE A 206 -11.38 3.65 -7.21
N VAL A 207 -11.53 2.37 -6.83
CA VAL A 207 -12.11 1.99 -5.54
C VAL A 207 -11.28 2.53 -4.38
N CYS A 208 -9.94 2.46 -4.47
CA CYS A 208 -9.05 3.01 -3.45
C CYS A 208 -9.20 4.53 -3.31
N LEU A 209 -9.29 5.27 -4.42
CA LEU A 209 -9.59 6.71 -4.43
C LEU A 209 -10.94 7.01 -3.77
N ALA A 210 -11.98 6.24 -4.10
CA ALA A 210 -13.31 6.40 -3.51
C ALA A 210 -13.27 6.17 -1.99
N VAL A 211 -12.63 5.08 -1.53
CA VAL A 211 -12.44 4.79 -0.11
C VAL A 211 -11.69 5.92 0.60
N PHE A 212 -10.62 6.43 -0.01
CA PHE A 212 -9.88 7.59 0.53
C PHE A 212 -10.80 8.79 0.75
N PHE A 213 -11.59 9.20 -0.26
CA PHE A 213 -12.49 10.35 -0.14
C PHE A 213 -13.61 10.12 0.89
N ILE A 214 -14.20 8.92 0.93
CA ILE A 214 -15.23 8.55 1.92
C ILE A 214 -14.67 8.68 3.33
N LEU A 215 -13.52 8.06 3.60
CA LEU A 215 -12.88 8.11 4.92
C LEU A 215 -12.40 9.52 5.27
N PHE A 216 -11.85 10.27 4.31
CA PHE A 216 -11.47 11.67 4.48
C PHE A 216 -12.67 12.52 4.91
N LEU A 217 -13.83 12.30 4.31
CA LEU A 217 -15.08 12.99 4.68
C LEU A 217 -15.61 12.58 6.05
N ILE A 218 -15.49 11.30 6.41
CA ILE A 218 -15.83 10.85 7.77
C ILE A 218 -14.91 11.51 8.80
N ALA A 219 -13.61 11.55 8.52
CA ALA A 219 -12.58 12.08 9.41
C ALA A 219 -12.56 13.61 9.53
N SER A 220 -13.05 14.33 8.52
CA SER A 220 -13.12 15.79 8.55
C SER A 220 -14.23 16.27 9.49
N ASP A 221 -13.81 16.95 10.56
CA ASP A 221 -14.72 17.65 11.47
C ASP A 221 -15.47 18.74 10.70
N SER A 222 -16.80 18.65 10.68
CA SER A 222 -17.65 19.48 9.84
C SER A 222 -18.36 20.58 10.63
N TYR A 223 -18.21 21.83 10.16
CA TYR A 223 -19.14 22.93 10.42
C TYR A 223 -20.59 22.56 9.98
N LYS A 224 -21.59 23.23 10.57
CA LYS A 224 -23.03 23.03 10.26
C LYS A 224 -23.27 23.21 8.74
N GLY A 225 -23.66 22.13 8.05
CA GLY A 225 -23.99 22.11 6.61
C GLY A 225 -23.36 20.96 5.80
N MET A 226 -22.27 20.37 6.30
CA MET A 226 -21.49 19.36 5.55
C MET A 226 -22.14 17.96 5.46
N LYS A 227 -23.24 17.67 6.17
CA LYS A 227 -23.92 16.35 6.07
C LYS A 227 -24.42 16.08 4.65
N PHE A 228 -24.97 17.10 4.00
CA PHE A 228 -25.44 17.01 2.61
C PHE A 228 -24.28 16.91 1.62
N THR A 229 -23.19 17.65 1.85
CA THR A 229 -21.95 17.55 1.05
C THR A 229 -21.29 16.17 1.18
N LYS A 230 -21.24 15.60 2.39
CA LYS A 230 -20.73 14.24 2.65
C LYS A 230 -21.58 13.20 1.92
N PHE A 231 -22.90 13.35 1.92
CA PHE A 231 -23.82 12.49 1.17
C PHE A 231 -23.61 12.60 -0.35
N LEU A 232 -23.49 13.82 -0.90
CA LEU A 232 -23.25 14.03 -2.33
C LEU A 232 -21.93 13.44 -2.81
N VAL A 233 -20.83 13.59 -2.06
CA VAL A 233 -19.55 13.00 -2.44
C VAL A 233 -19.57 11.47 -2.34
N LEU A 234 -20.28 10.90 -1.37
CA LEU A 234 -20.49 9.45 -1.30
C LEU A 234 -21.22 8.93 -2.54
N ILE A 235 -22.31 9.59 -2.94
CA ILE A 235 -23.06 9.26 -4.16
C ILE A 235 -22.19 9.43 -5.40
N LEU A 236 -21.41 10.51 -5.50
CA LEU A 236 -20.50 10.73 -6.62
C LEU A 236 -19.41 9.65 -6.68
N GLY A 237 -18.84 9.25 -5.54
CA GLY A 237 -17.88 8.15 -5.45
C GLY A 237 -18.48 6.82 -5.91
N LEU A 238 -19.73 6.51 -5.51
CA LEU A 238 -20.47 5.35 -6.00
C LEU A 238 -20.70 5.40 -7.52
N ILE A 239 -21.10 6.56 -8.06
CA ILE A 239 -21.28 6.74 -9.50
C ILE A 239 -19.97 6.53 -10.25
N ILE A 240 -18.85 7.07 -9.74
CA ILE A 240 -17.53 6.89 -10.35
C ILE A 240 -17.10 5.42 -10.33
N VAL A 241 -17.38 4.68 -9.24
CA VAL A 241 -17.09 3.24 -9.18
C VAL A 241 -17.96 2.46 -10.16
N VAL A 242 -19.25 2.75 -10.24
CA VAL A 242 -20.16 2.09 -11.20
C VAL A 242 -19.80 2.42 -12.65
N LYS A 243 -19.33 3.64 -12.91
CA LYS A 243 -18.94 4.13 -14.24
C LYS A 243 -17.44 4.03 -14.53
N SER A 244 -16.68 3.33 -13.69
CA SER A 244 -15.22 3.32 -13.75
C SER A 244 -14.71 2.82 -15.09
N GLN A 245 -15.42 1.85 -15.69
CA GLN A 245 -15.09 1.30 -17.00
C GLN A 245 -15.27 2.33 -18.12
N GLN A 246 -16.37 3.08 -18.13
CA GLN A 246 -16.62 4.12 -19.14
C GLN A 246 -15.65 5.30 -19.00
N ILE A 247 -15.26 5.64 -17.76
CA ILE A 247 -14.27 6.70 -17.50
C ILE A 247 -12.88 6.28 -18.00
N SER A 248 -12.45 5.05 -17.69
CA SER A 248 -11.16 4.53 -18.19
C SER A 248 -11.13 4.46 -19.72
N LEU A 249 -12.24 4.08 -20.36
CA LEU A 249 -12.41 4.10 -21.81
C LEU A 249 -12.22 5.50 -22.39
N PHE A 250 -12.95 6.49 -21.87
CA PHE A 250 -12.88 7.87 -22.32
C PHE A 250 -11.47 8.48 -22.17
N LEU A 251 -10.80 8.23 -21.03
CA LEU A 251 -9.43 8.70 -20.81
C LEU A 251 -8.43 7.99 -21.72
N SER A 252 -8.64 6.69 -21.97
CA SER A 252 -7.86 5.94 -22.96
C SER A 252 -8.06 6.54 -24.36
N ASP A 253 -9.27 6.91 -24.75
CA ASP A 253 -9.56 7.58 -26.03
C ASP A 253 -8.84 8.92 -26.16
N TYR A 254 -8.79 9.72 -25.10
CA TYR A 254 -8.06 10.99 -25.14
C TYR A 254 -6.54 10.80 -25.25
N LEU A 255 -5.98 9.77 -24.59
CA LEU A 255 -4.58 9.39 -24.78
C LEU A 255 -4.29 8.83 -26.18
N LYS A 256 -5.31 8.30 -26.89
CA LYS A 256 -5.19 7.88 -28.30
C LYS A 256 -4.96 9.05 -29.23
N GLU A 257 -5.64 10.18 -29.00
CA GLU A 257 -5.41 11.42 -29.78
C GLU A 257 -3.98 11.95 -29.63
N LEU A 258 -3.29 11.59 -28.54
CA LEU A 258 -1.88 11.90 -28.29
C LEU A 258 -0.89 10.87 -28.85
N GLY A 259 -1.36 9.88 -29.64
CA GLY A 259 -0.51 8.93 -30.38
C GLY A 259 -0.24 7.59 -29.68
N MET A 260 -1.09 7.17 -28.74
CA MET A 260 -0.98 5.90 -28.00
C MET A 260 -2.00 4.87 -28.55
N SER A 261 -1.60 3.60 -28.81
CA SER A 261 -2.31 2.75 -29.80
C SER A 261 -3.67 2.13 -29.42
N ASN A 262 -4.36 1.65 -30.47
CA ASN A 262 -5.80 1.35 -30.59
C ASN A 262 -6.29 -0.03 -30.09
N ARG A 263 -5.45 -0.90 -29.53
CA ARG A 263 -5.85 -2.32 -29.33
C ARG A 263 -6.77 -2.57 -28.13
N VAL A 264 -6.81 -1.66 -27.13
CA VAL A 264 -7.74 -1.76 -25.97
C VAL A 264 -9.22 -1.74 -26.41
N LEU A 265 -9.56 -0.97 -27.45
CA LEU A 265 -10.91 -0.99 -28.04
C LEU A 265 -11.20 -2.30 -28.78
N GLU A 266 -10.20 -2.89 -29.44
CA GLU A 266 -10.36 -4.17 -30.15
C GLU A 266 -10.56 -5.35 -29.17
N MET A 267 -9.85 -5.36 -28.03
CA MET A 267 -10.05 -6.36 -26.97
C MET A 267 -11.36 -6.18 -26.20
N MET A 268 -11.93 -4.96 -26.17
CA MET A 268 -13.22 -4.71 -25.53
C MET A 268 -14.42 -5.02 -26.44
N LEU A 269 -14.18 -5.11 -27.76
CA LEU A 269 -15.17 -5.55 -28.75
C LEU A 269 -15.12 -7.06 -29.01
N SER A 270 -14.09 -7.77 -28.53
CA SER A 270 -14.09 -9.23 -28.49
C SER A 270 -14.82 -9.72 -27.24
N ASP A 271 -15.61 -10.79 -27.38
CA ASP A 271 -16.29 -11.48 -26.26
C ASP A 271 -15.32 -12.03 -25.19
N GLU A 272 -14.01 -11.89 -25.38
CA GLU A 272 -12.95 -12.34 -24.48
C GLU A 272 -12.84 -11.47 -23.21
N PHE A 273 -13.25 -10.20 -23.24
CA PHE A 273 -13.14 -9.29 -22.07
C PHE A 273 -14.21 -9.52 -20.99
N LEU A 274 -15.37 -10.10 -21.36
CA LEU A 274 -16.41 -10.48 -20.41
C LEU A 274 -16.08 -11.77 -19.66
N VAL A 275 -15.13 -12.55 -20.18
CA VAL A 275 -14.56 -13.70 -19.49
C VAL A 275 -13.48 -13.16 -18.56
N SER A 276 -13.74 -13.12 -17.25
CA SER A 276 -12.68 -12.88 -16.27
C SER A 276 -11.62 -13.98 -16.47
N HIS A 277 -10.51 -13.67 -17.14
CA HIS A 277 -9.49 -14.67 -17.44
C HIS A 277 -8.93 -15.22 -16.11
N GLY A 278 -9.43 -16.38 -15.67
CA GLY A 278 -8.97 -17.16 -14.51
C GLY A 278 -9.38 -16.65 -13.12
N ARG A 279 -9.77 -15.40 -12.92
CA ARG A 279 -10.01 -14.87 -11.55
C ARG A 279 -11.24 -15.45 -10.87
N ASP A 280 -12.35 -15.61 -11.60
CA ASP A 280 -13.56 -16.18 -11.00
C ASP A 280 -13.37 -17.68 -10.72
N SER A 281 -12.64 -18.40 -11.57
CA SER A 281 -12.30 -19.80 -11.31
C SER A 281 -11.35 -19.97 -10.13
N ILE A 282 -10.37 -19.08 -9.95
CA ILE A 282 -9.49 -19.05 -8.76
C ILE A 282 -10.31 -18.75 -7.49
N ARG A 283 -11.19 -17.73 -7.53
CA ARG A 283 -12.03 -17.39 -6.37
C ARG A 283 -12.94 -18.54 -5.99
N GLN A 284 -13.55 -19.19 -6.98
CA GLN A 284 -14.44 -20.31 -6.74
C GLN A 284 -13.70 -21.51 -6.17
N SER A 285 -12.55 -21.90 -6.75
CA SER A 285 -11.75 -23.00 -6.21
C SER A 285 -11.26 -22.74 -4.78
N LEU A 286 -10.86 -21.50 -4.48
CA LEU A 286 -10.47 -21.12 -3.13
C LEU A 286 -11.64 -21.13 -2.15
N VAL A 287 -12.81 -20.63 -2.53
CA VAL A 287 -14.00 -20.67 -1.69
C VAL A 287 -14.40 -22.11 -1.40
N ASP A 288 -14.43 -22.97 -2.41
CA ASP A 288 -14.76 -24.39 -2.25
C ASP A 288 -13.74 -25.10 -1.34
N ALA A 289 -12.46 -24.79 -1.49
CA ALA A 289 -11.41 -25.31 -0.61
C ALA A 289 -11.50 -24.77 0.81
N ILE A 290 -11.84 -23.50 1.02
CA ILE A 290 -12.02 -22.92 2.36
C ILE A 290 -13.19 -23.56 3.09
N LEU A 291 -14.30 -23.81 2.39
CA LEU A 291 -15.52 -24.36 2.97
C LEU A 291 -15.40 -25.86 3.27
N ASN A 292 -14.71 -26.62 2.42
CA ASN A 292 -14.58 -28.07 2.54
C ASN A 292 -13.22 -28.53 3.08
N GLY A 293 -12.30 -27.59 3.31
CA GLY A 293 -10.91 -27.87 3.66
C GLY A 293 -10.65 -28.02 5.16
N PRO A 294 -9.36 -28.14 5.52
CA PRO A 294 -8.95 -28.29 6.91
C PRO A 294 -9.35 -27.07 7.74
N PHE A 295 -9.76 -27.32 8.99
CA PHE A 295 -10.17 -26.26 9.90
C PHE A 295 -9.08 -25.20 10.16
N LEU A 296 -7.81 -25.60 10.08
CA LEU A 296 -6.63 -24.74 10.26
C LEU A 296 -6.07 -24.18 8.94
N GLY A 297 -6.78 -24.39 7.82
CA GLY A 297 -6.34 -23.97 6.49
C GLY A 297 -5.29 -24.88 5.87
N TYR A 298 -4.75 -24.46 4.74
CA TYR A 298 -3.76 -25.18 3.95
C TYR A 298 -2.31 -24.73 4.24
N GLY A 299 -2.12 -23.92 5.28
CA GLY A 299 -0.84 -23.30 5.63
C GLY A 299 -0.45 -22.17 4.68
N LEU A 300 0.64 -21.46 4.97
CA LEU A 300 1.11 -20.33 4.18
C LEU A 300 1.35 -20.72 2.71
N CYS A 301 0.97 -19.84 1.77
CA CYS A 301 0.95 -20.14 0.33
C CYS A 301 -0.01 -21.29 -0.06
N GLY A 302 -0.95 -21.65 0.82
CA GLY A 302 -1.95 -22.68 0.58
C GLY A 302 -2.88 -22.25 -0.56
N ASP A 303 -3.16 -20.95 -0.67
CA ASP A 303 -3.89 -20.35 -1.77
C ASP A 303 -3.30 -20.74 -3.14
N ARG A 304 -1.97 -20.67 -3.29
CA ARG A 304 -1.23 -21.01 -4.52
C ARG A 304 -1.25 -22.50 -4.80
N VAL A 305 -1.29 -23.36 -3.78
CA VAL A 305 -1.43 -24.81 -3.98
C VAL A 305 -2.83 -25.14 -4.50
N VAL A 306 -3.86 -24.55 -3.89
CA VAL A 306 -5.27 -24.80 -4.23
C VAL A 306 -5.61 -24.27 -5.62
N SER A 307 -5.10 -23.10 -6.00
CA SER A 307 -5.42 -22.43 -7.26
C SER A 307 -4.60 -22.89 -8.48
N GLY A 308 -3.56 -23.70 -8.28
CA GLY A 308 -2.65 -24.10 -9.35
C GLY A 308 -1.58 -23.05 -9.68
N ALA A 309 -0.89 -22.54 -8.67
CA ALA A 309 0.24 -21.60 -8.69
C ALA A 309 -0.08 -20.10 -8.78
N ILE A 310 -1.35 -19.69 -8.75
CA ILE A 310 -1.75 -18.28 -8.85
C ILE A 310 -2.31 -17.79 -7.51
N TYR A 311 -1.80 -16.71 -6.95
CA TYR A 311 -2.31 -16.22 -5.66
C TYR A 311 -3.77 -15.73 -5.75
N ALA A 312 -4.45 -15.64 -4.60
CA ALA A 312 -5.90 -15.40 -4.52
C ALA A 312 -6.41 -14.06 -5.12
N HIS A 313 -5.52 -13.09 -5.34
CA HIS A 313 -5.85 -11.71 -5.70
C HIS A 313 -6.85 -11.03 -4.73
N ASN A 314 -6.98 -11.54 -3.51
CA ASN A 314 -7.84 -11.00 -2.47
C ASN A 314 -7.30 -11.39 -1.09
N PHE A 315 -6.90 -10.39 -0.30
CA PHE A 315 -6.36 -10.58 1.04
C PHE A 315 -7.20 -11.49 1.95
N PHE A 316 -8.52 -11.34 1.96
CA PHE A 316 -9.37 -12.13 2.87
C PHE A 316 -9.41 -13.59 2.45
N LEU A 317 -9.55 -13.86 1.14
CA LEU A 317 -9.51 -15.24 0.62
C LEU A 317 -8.14 -15.88 0.87
N GLU A 318 -7.05 -15.13 0.67
CA GLU A 318 -5.69 -15.61 0.93
C GLU A 318 -5.52 -16.00 2.41
N VAL A 319 -5.92 -15.12 3.34
CA VAL A 319 -5.84 -15.39 4.79
C VAL A 319 -6.72 -16.58 5.19
N PHE A 320 -7.92 -16.73 4.63
CA PHE A 320 -8.78 -17.88 4.93
C PHE A 320 -8.25 -19.18 4.33
N ALA A 321 -7.68 -19.15 3.13
CA ALA A 321 -7.05 -20.33 2.54
C ALA A 321 -5.82 -20.77 3.36
N ASP A 322 -5.00 -19.82 3.77
CA ASP A 322 -3.74 -20.12 4.47
C ASP A 322 -3.96 -20.55 5.93
N PHE A 323 -4.88 -19.89 6.65
CA PHE A 323 -5.07 -20.10 8.10
C PHE A 323 -6.41 -20.74 8.49
N GLY A 324 -7.28 -21.02 7.51
CA GLY A 324 -8.61 -21.54 7.76
C GLY A 324 -9.57 -20.50 8.32
N ILE A 325 -10.85 -20.88 8.45
CA ILE A 325 -11.92 -19.96 8.85
C ILE A 325 -11.70 -19.43 10.27
N LEU A 326 -11.32 -20.28 11.23
CA LEU A 326 -11.19 -19.86 12.64
C LEU A 326 -10.02 -18.90 12.84
N ILE A 327 -8.79 -19.34 12.53
CA ILE A 327 -7.60 -18.51 12.75
C ILE A 327 -7.61 -17.31 11.80
N GLY A 328 -8.02 -17.50 10.55
CA GLY A 328 -8.18 -16.41 9.59
C GLY A 328 -9.15 -15.34 10.09
N SER A 329 -10.29 -15.73 10.67
CA SER A 329 -11.25 -14.77 11.25
C SER A 329 -10.63 -14.00 12.42
N ILE A 330 -9.90 -14.66 13.31
CA ILE A 330 -9.21 -14.00 14.44
C ILE A 330 -8.19 -12.98 13.93
N LEU A 331 -7.39 -13.35 12.93
CA LEU A 331 -6.39 -12.46 12.33
C LEU A 331 -7.05 -11.25 11.65
N ILE A 332 -8.08 -11.47 10.84
CA ILE A 332 -8.81 -10.42 10.12
C ILE A 332 -9.51 -9.47 11.10
N ILE A 333 -10.28 -10.01 12.04
CA ILE A 333 -11.00 -9.20 13.04
C ILE A 333 -10.00 -8.43 13.90
N GLY A 334 -8.91 -9.07 14.33
CA GLY A 334 -7.85 -8.41 15.10
C GLY A 334 -7.19 -7.26 14.32
N PHE A 335 -6.88 -7.47 13.05
CA PHE A 335 -6.33 -6.43 12.16
C PHE A 335 -7.29 -5.27 11.99
N ILE A 336 -8.55 -5.54 11.62
CA ILE A 336 -9.60 -4.52 11.46
C ILE A 336 -9.79 -3.73 12.76
N PHE A 337 -9.87 -4.44 13.89
CA PHE A 337 -10.02 -3.82 15.21
C PHE A 337 -8.85 -2.88 15.54
N ILE A 338 -7.61 -3.30 15.28
CA ILE A 338 -6.41 -2.47 15.48
C ILE A 338 -6.49 -1.19 14.64
N CYS A 339 -6.87 -1.30 13.36
CA CYS A 339 -7.00 -0.16 12.45
C CYS A 339 -8.11 0.82 12.89
N ILE A 340 -9.29 0.30 13.22
CA ILE A 340 -10.43 1.12 13.71
C ILE A 340 -10.07 1.80 15.03
N TYR A 341 -9.50 1.05 15.98
CA TYR A 341 -9.10 1.61 17.26
C TYR A 341 -8.01 2.67 17.09
N ALA A 342 -7.02 2.44 16.22
CA ALA A 342 -6.00 3.44 15.88
C ALA A 342 -6.62 4.72 15.31
N PHE A 343 -7.60 4.61 14.40
CA PHE A 343 -8.30 5.75 13.81
C PHE A 343 -8.98 6.64 14.86
N HIS A 344 -9.59 6.04 15.87
CA HIS A 344 -10.27 6.78 16.95
C HIS A 344 -9.31 7.46 17.93
N ILE A 345 -8.08 6.97 18.07
CA ILE A 345 -7.12 7.47 19.06
C ILE A 345 -5.99 8.32 18.44
N CYS A 346 -5.98 8.51 17.11
CA CYS A 346 -5.05 9.42 16.44
C CYS A 346 -5.05 10.79 17.12
N ARG A 347 -3.86 11.35 17.36
CA ARG A 347 -3.71 12.57 18.17
C ARG A 347 -3.76 13.83 17.33
N THR A 348 -3.26 13.74 16.11
CA THR A 348 -3.24 14.86 15.17
C THR A 348 -4.05 14.52 13.92
N SER A 349 -4.53 15.56 13.24
CA SER A 349 -5.24 15.42 11.97
C SER A 349 -4.34 14.75 10.93
N GLU A 350 -3.04 15.02 10.97
CA GLU A 350 -2.01 14.47 10.09
C GLU A 350 -1.88 12.96 10.26
N GLU A 351 -1.84 12.47 11.50
CA GLU A 351 -1.84 11.03 11.79
C GLU A 351 -3.11 10.37 11.26
N LYS A 352 -4.26 11.00 11.48
CA LYS A 352 -5.56 10.49 11.04
C LYS A 352 -5.64 10.40 9.51
N TYR A 353 -5.27 11.46 8.79
CA TYR A 353 -5.32 11.47 7.33
C TYR A 353 -4.27 10.55 6.71
N PHE A 354 -3.09 10.42 7.32
CA PHE A 354 -2.09 9.47 6.85
C PHE A 354 -2.53 8.02 7.06
N LEU A 355 -3.18 7.71 8.20
CA LEU A 355 -3.80 6.40 8.42
C LEU A 355 -4.86 6.10 7.34
N ILE A 356 -5.68 7.09 6.97
CA ILE A 356 -6.67 6.94 5.89
C ILE A 356 -6.00 6.63 4.55
N ILE A 357 -4.87 7.27 4.22
CA ILE A 357 -4.09 6.95 3.02
C ILE A 357 -3.66 5.49 3.05
N LEU A 358 -3.10 5.02 4.18
CA LEU A 358 -2.65 3.63 4.31
C LEU A 358 -3.83 2.63 4.19
N ILE A 359 -4.98 2.92 4.81
CA ILE A 359 -6.20 2.09 4.69
C ILE A 359 -6.68 2.06 3.24
N ALA A 360 -6.78 3.21 2.59
CA ALA A 360 -7.23 3.29 1.20
C ALA A 360 -6.28 2.56 0.24
N THR A 361 -4.97 2.60 0.50
CA THR A 361 -4.00 1.88 -0.32
C THR A 361 -4.10 0.37 -0.07
N PHE A 362 -4.23 -0.07 1.19
CA PHE A 362 -4.47 -1.47 1.57
C PHE A 362 -5.69 -2.08 0.87
N MET A 363 -6.73 -1.30 0.57
CA MET A 363 -7.88 -1.80 -0.20
C MET A 363 -7.50 -2.32 -1.61
N GLY A 364 -6.34 -1.94 -2.13
CA GLY A 364 -5.78 -2.51 -3.36
C GLY A 364 -5.56 -4.01 -3.26
N LEU A 365 -5.23 -4.53 -2.07
CA LEU A 365 -5.06 -5.97 -1.80
C LEU A 365 -6.35 -6.79 -1.92
N MET A 366 -7.51 -6.13 -2.09
CA MET A 366 -8.76 -6.84 -2.40
C MET A 366 -8.89 -7.22 -3.88
N PHE A 367 -8.05 -6.62 -4.74
CA PHE A 367 -8.12 -6.74 -6.20
C PHE A 367 -6.79 -7.20 -6.82
N SER A 368 -5.67 -7.01 -6.14
CA SER A 368 -4.33 -7.29 -6.67
C SER A 368 -3.30 -7.55 -5.59
N GLY A 369 -2.26 -8.30 -5.93
CA GLY A 369 -1.20 -8.63 -5.01
C GLY A 369 -1.58 -9.69 -3.99
N SER A 370 -0.60 -10.01 -3.16
CA SER A 370 -0.65 -10.98 -2.08
C SER A 370 -0.13 -10.31 -0.80
N PHE A 371 -0.66 -10.68 0.36
CA PHE A 371 -0.12 -10.16 1.62
C PHE A 371 1.32 -10.64 1.89
N LEU A 372 1.77 -11.70 1.21
CA LEU A 372 3.16 -12.16 1.27
C LEU A 372 4.12 -11.26 0.49
N GLU A 373 3.58 -10.48 -0.44
CA GLU A 373 4.33 -9.72 -1.42
C GLU A 373 4.23 -8.20 -1.22
N ASP A 374 3.10 -7.72 -0.73
CA ASP A 374 2.79 -6.30 -0.57
C ASP A 374 3.05 -5.82 0.87
N SER A 375 3.87 -4.79 1.02
CA SER A 375 4.28 -4.22 2.31
C SER A 375 3.25 -3.27 2.94
N GLN A 376 2.19 -2.89 2.23
CA GLN A 376 1.24 -1.87 2.67
C GLN A 376 0.43 -2.29 3.89
N TRP A 377 0.02 -3.56 3.99
CA TRP A 377 -0.69 -4.06 5.18
C TRP A 377 0.22 -4.03 6.41
N ALA A 378 1.50 -4.39 6.25
CA ALA A 378 2.50 -4.39 7.30
C ALA A 378 2.79 -2.96 7.77
N PHE A 379 2.88 -2.01 6.83
CA PHE A 379 3.04 -0.59 7.13
C PHE A 379 1.83 -0.02 7.89
N LEU A 380 0.61 -0.32 7.43
CA LEU A 380 -0.64 0.05 8.08
C LEU A 380 -0.73 -0.50 9.50
N LEU A 381 -0.40 -1.78 9.69
CA LEU A 381 -0.39 -2.42 11.01
C LEU A 381 0.62 -1.73 11.94
N GLY A 382 1.85 -1.54 11.47
CA GLY A 382 2.91 -0.86 12.22
C GLY A 382 2.52 0.54 12.66
N PHE A 383 1.98 1.33 11.74
CA PHE A 383 1.53 2.70 12.02
C PHE A 383 0.36 2.73 13.01
N SER A 384 -0.60 1.81 12.87
CA SER A 384 -1.72 1.65 13.80
C SER A 384 -1.25 1.31 15.22
N MET A 385 -0.29 0.39 15.35
CA MET A 385 0.29 0.00 16.63
C MET A 385 1.05 1.15 17.32
N ARG A 386 1.68 2.04 16.53
CA ARG A 386 2.31 3.27 17.05
C ARG A 386 1.30 4.14 17.77
N MET A 387 0.13 4.38 17.15
CA MET A 387 -0.94 5.20 17.73
C MET A 387 -1.42 4.63 19.07
N ILE A 388 -1.58 3.31 19.13
CA ILE A 388 -1.98 2.59 20.35
C ILE A 388 -0.94 2.75 21.46
N LYS A 389 0.35 2.57 21.15
CA LYS A 389 1.44 2.72 22.12
C LYS A 389 1.50 4.14 22.67
N GLN A 390 1.40 5.13 21.79
CA GLN A 390 1.41 6.53 22.17
C GLN A 390 0.23 6.85 23.11
N ASN A 391 -0.99 6.43 22.79
CA ASN A 391 -2.15 6.67 23.65
C ASN A 391 -1.98 6.09 25.07
N LYS A 392 -1.42 4.87 25.21
CA LYS A 392 -1.13 4.26 26.52
C LYS A 392 -0.12 5.06 27.35
N SER A 393 0.93 5.59 26.73
CA SER A 393 1.93 6.41 27.43
C SER A 393 1.34 7.69 28.06
N LYS A 394 0.27 8.26 27.48
CA LYS A 394 -0.40 9.45 28.03
C LYS A 394 -1.23 9.12 29.29
N ARG A 395 -1.83 7.93 29.34
CA ARG A 395 -2.63 7.48 30.52
C ARG A 395 -1.77 7.17 31.75
N ILE A 396 -0.47 6.90 31.56
CA ILE A 396 0.45 6.51 32.64
C ILE A 396 1.07 7.74 33.33
N ILE A 397 1.08 8.92 32.71
CA ILE A 397 1.49 10.17 33.37
C ILE A 397 0.24 10.76 34.02
N PRO A 398 0.04 10.67 35.36
CA PRO A 398 -1.05 11.36 36.01
C PRO A 398 -0.76 12.87 35.88
N LEU A 399 -1.78 13.67 35.59
CA LEU A 399 -1.71 15.11 35.80
C LEU A 399 -1.29 15.30 37.27
N HIS A 400 -0.07 15.79 37.51
CA HIS A 400 0.30 16.22 38.85
C HIS A 400 -0.79 17.19 39.34
N PRO A 401 -1.41 16.96 40.51
CA PRO A 401 -2.31 17.95 41.06
C PRO A 401 -1.49 19.23 41.27
N ILE A 402 -1.94 20.30 40.63
CA ILE A 402 -1.43 21.65 40.87
C ILE A 402 -1.78 21.93 42.33
N ASN A 403 -0.78 21.83 43.22
CA ASN A 403 -0.90 22.31 44.58
C ASN A 403 -1.06 23.83 44.49
N TYR A 404 -2.29 24.30 44.62
CA TYR A 404 -2.54 25.67 45.06
C TYR A 404 -2.15 25.74 46.53
N SER A 405 -0.88 26.01 46.82
CA SER A 405 -0.48 26.49 48.14
C SER A 405 -0.94 27.95 48.23
N THR A 406 -2.14 28.14 48.77
CA THR A 406 -2.50 29.38 49.46
C THR A 406 -1.67 29.45 50.73
N ASN A 407 -0.73 30.40 50.79
CA ASN A 407 -0.49 31.30 51.92
C ASN A 407 0.46 32.41 51.49
#